data_AF-A0A8H7EVK2-F1
#
_entry.id   AF-A0A8H7EVK2-F1
#
_cell.length_a   1.000
_cell.length_b   1.000
_cell.length_c   1.000
_cell.angle_alpha   90.00
_cell.angle_beta   90.00
_cell.angle_gamma   90.00
#
_symmetry.space_group_name_H-M   'P 1'
#
loop_
_entity.id
_entity.type
_entity.pdbx_description
1 polymer ?
#
loop_
_entity_poly.entity_id
_entity_poly.type
_entity_poly.pdbx_seq_one_letter_code
_entity_poly.pdbx_strand_id
1 'polypeptide(L)'
;MNARLAHRIVLQTRQASTATRPTKPELFLQTIVLSNGATYTVRTTSPTRANIRLTKDTRNHPLWNPAMLKESLTDESEQLTKFQKRFGGSADLADLSWIESDEAVSVSMKKAVASGGYKKEKAKGKKK
;
A
#
# COMPACT_ATOMS: atom_id res chain seq x y z
N MET A 1 6.12 -40.82 1.14
CA MET A 1 6.13 -39.67 2.08
C MET A 1 7.50 -39.02 1.99
N ASN A 2 7.67 -37.95 1.22
CA ASN A 2 8.99 -37.39 0.94
C ASN A 2 9.29 -36.24 1.92
N ALA A 3 10.09 -36.53 2.95
CA ALA A 3 10.63 -35.53 3.86
C ALA A 3 11.72 -34.72 3.13
N ARG A 4 11.49 -33.42 2.93
CA ARG A 4 12.54 -32.50 2.47
C ARG A 4 13.51 -32.25 3.64
N LEU A 5 14.75 -32.74 3.51
CA LEU A 5 15.84 -32.39 4.42
C LEU A 5 16.14 -30.88 4.33
N ALA A 6 16.00 -30.17 5.45
CA ALA A 6 16.48 -28.81 5.59
C ALA A 6 18.02 -28.79 5.57
N HIS A 7 18.61 -28.11 4.61
CA HIS A 7 20.06 -27.95 4.49
C HIS A 7 20.51 -26.84 5.43
N ARG A 8 21.29 -27.20 6.46
CA ARG A 8 21.89 -26.23 7.39
C ARG A 8 23.01 -25.49 6.68
N ILE A 9 22.85 -24.18 6.48
CA ILE A 9 23.93 -23.32 6.02
C ILE A 9 24.91 -23.15 7.20
N VAL A 10 26.11 -23.72 7.07
CA VAL A 10 27.21 -23.51 8.02
C VAL A 10 28.24 -22.61 7.36
N LEU A 11 28.46 -21.43 7.93
CA LEU A 11 29.55 -20.54 7.53
C LEU A 11 30.78 -20.87 8.39
N GLN A 12 31.85 -21.34 7.76
CA GLN A 12 33.12 -21.61 8.44
C GLN A 12 33.79 -20.28 8.80
N THR A 13 34.15 -20.07 10.06
CA THR A 13 34.75 -18.82 10.57
C THR A 13 36.26 -18.97 10.81
N ARG A 14 37.02 -17.88 10.66
CA ARG A 14 38.46 -17.83 11.02
C ARG A 14 38.62 -17.26 12.43
N GLN A 15 39.49 -17.87 13.25
CA GLN A 15 39.60 -17.61 14.69
C GLN A 15 40.59 -16.50 15.08
N ALA A 16 41.31 -15.90 14.13
CA ALA A 16 42.29 -14.85 14.42
C ALA A 16 42.09 -13.65 13.49
N SER A 17 41.87 -12.47 14.08
CA SER A 17 41.97 -11.17 13.40
C SER A 17 42.81 -10.22 14.26
N THR A 18 43.71 -9.48 13.62
CA THR A 18 44.43 -8.38 14.26
C THR A 18 43.45 -7.23 14.51
N ALA A 19 43.52 -6.59 15.67
CA ALA A 19 42.69 -5.42 15.97
C ALA A 19 43.03 -4.27 15.00
N THR A 20 42.17 -4.03 14.02
CA THR A 20 42.27 -2.92 13.07
C THR A 20 41.45 -1.73 13.56
N ARG A 21 41.81 -0.54 13.08
CA ARG A 21 40.95 0.64 13.25
C ARG A 21 39.59 0.35 12.61
N PRO A 22 38.48 0.85 13.18
CA PRO A 22 37.15 0.65 12.60
C PRO A 22 37.12 1.22 11.18
N THR A 23 36.86 0.37 10.20
CA THR A 23 36.68 0.78 8.80
C THR A 23 35.35 1.51 8.68
N LYS A 24 35.37 2.74 8.16
CA LYS A 24 34.16 3.50 7.89
C LYS A 24 33.70 3.19 6.47
N PRO A 25 32.42 2.85 6.26
CA PRO A 25 31.89 2.67 4.91
C PRO A 25 31.91 4.01 4.16
N GLU A 26 32.01 3.94 2.83
CA GLU A 26 31.88 5.11 1.96
C GLU A 26 30.51 5.76 2.11
N LEU A 27 30.51 7.09 2.09
CA LEU A 27 29.30 7.90 2.27
C LEU A 27 29.07 8.78 1.04
N PHE A 28 27.92 8.58 0.40
CA PHE A 28 27.46 9.32 -0.77
C PHE A 28 26.50 10.44 -0.37
N LEU A 29 26.47 11.51 -1.16
CA LEU A 29 25.49 12.58 -1.00
C LEU A 29 24.20 12.22 -1.73
N GLN A 30 23.09 12.28 -0.99
CA GLN A 30 21.77 11.98 -1.49
C GLN A 30 20.82 13.13 -1.18
N THR A 31 20.16 13.64 -2.22
CA THR A 31 19.10 14.64 -2.12
C THR A 31 17.77 13.94 -1.91
N ILE A 32 17.10 14.23 -0.81
CA ILE A 32 15.79 13.68 -0.47
C ILE A 32 14.74 14.76 -0.72
N VAL A 33 13.75 14.43 -1.54
CA VAL A 33 12.59 15.29 -1.85
C VAL A 33 11.40 14.77 -1.07
N LEU A 34 10.82 15.65 -0.26
CA LEU A 34 9.66 15.39 0.59
C LEU A 34 8.35 15.55 -0.21
N SER A 35 7.24 15.13 0.38
CA SER A 35 5.92 15.14 -0.24
C SER A 35 5.44 16.55 -0.61
N ASN A 36 5.85 17.56 0.17
CA ASN A 36 5.57 18.97 -0.09
C ASN A 36 6.55 19.64 -1.09
N GLY A 37 7.50 18.87 -1.65
CA GLY A 37 8.54 19.36 -2.53
C GLY A 37 9.77 19.95 -1.84
N ALA A 38 9.79 20.05 -0.50
CA ALA A 38 10.97 20.48 0.23
C ALA A 38 12.11 19.46 0.06
N THR A 39 13.35 19.96 0.04
CA THR A 39 14.53 19.12 -0.24
C THR A 39 15.61 19.29 0.82
N TYR A 40 16.31 18.20 1.11
CA TYR A 40 17.48 18.21 1.99
C TYR A 40 18.50 17.18 1.54
N THR A 41 19.77 17.43 1.84
CA THR A 41 20.88 16.57 1.43
C THR A 41 21.45 15.83 2.64
N VAL A 42 21.59 14.50 2.51
CA VAL A 42 22.10 13.62 3.57
C VAL A 42 23.24 12.76 3.05
N ARG A 43 24.18 12.42 3.93
CA ARG A 43 25.22 11.42 3.67
C ARG A 43 24.68 10.02 3.97
N THR A 44 24.56 9.18 2.94
CA THR A 44 24.05 7.79 3.04
C THR A 44 25.08 6.79 2.52
N THR A 45 25.00 5.53 2.93
CA THR A 45 25.89 4.46 2.45
C THR A 45 25.41 3.80 1.15
N SER A 46 24.26 4.24 0.62
CA SER A 46 23.65 3.67 -0.59
C SER A 46 24.11 4.41 -1.84
N PRO A 47 24.74 3.72 -2.82
CA PRO A 47 25.24 4.38 -4.02
C PRO A 47 24.18 4.54 -5.13
N THR A 48 23.00 3.92 -4.98
CA THR A 48 22.11 3.65 -6.13
C THR A 48 21.28 4.84 -6.60
N ARG A 49 20.96 5.78 -5.71
CA ARG A 49 20.09 6.92 -6.05
C ARG A 49 20.62 8.21 -5.42
N ALA A 50 21.08 9.13 -6.26
CA ALA A 50 21.46 10.48 -5.83
C ALA A 50 20.24 11.34 -5.46
N ASN A 51 19.06 11.06 -6.02
CA ASN A 51 17.81 11.74 -5.67
C ASN A 51 16.73 10.69 -5.31
N ILE A 52 16.13 10.84 -4.13
CA ILE A 52 15.01 10.01 -3.69
C ILE A 52 13.81 10.90 -3.38
N ARG A 53 12.67 10.56 -3.97
CA ARG A 53 11.38 11.18 -3.66
C ARG A 53 10.61 10.31 -2.68
N LEU A 54 10.17 10.89 -1.58
CA LEU A 54 9.39 10.20 -0.55
C LEU A 54 7.90 10.37 -0.81
N THR A 55 7.19 9.24 -0.94
CA THR A 55 5.73 9.22 -1.06
C THR A 55 5.06 9.26 0.31
N LYS A 56 5.73 8.81 1.37
CA LYS A 56 5.26 8.83 2.77
C LYS A 56 6.33 9.49 3.63
N ASP A 57 5.96 10.56 4.33
CA ASP A 57 6.86 11.34 5.17
C ASP A 57 6.12 11.97 6.37
N THR A 58 6.84 12.71 7.20
CA THR A 58 6.26 13.37 8.38
C THR A 58 5.26 14.47 8.05
N ARG A 59 5.21 14.95 6.81
CA ARG A 59 4.32 16.06 6.40
C ARG A 59 2.97 15.56 5.92
N ASN A 60 2.92 14.36 5.34
CA ASN A 60 1.69 13.72 4.87
C ASN A 60 1.13 12.64 5.79
N HIS A 61 1.83 12.31 6.88
CA HIS A 61 1.37 11.29 7.81
C HIS A 61 0.50 11.88 8.93
N PRO A 62 -0.69 11.29 9.19
CA PRO A 62 -1.74 11.91 10.01
C PRO A 62 -1.32 12.16 11.47
N LEU A 63 -0.41 11.34 12.00
CA LEU A 63 0.11 11.50 13.37
C LEU A 63 0.84 12.83 13.58
N TRP A 64 1.61 13.28 12.58
CA TRP A 64 2.42 14.51 12.69
C TRP A 64 1.72 15.74 12.10
N ASN A 65 0.66 15.52 11.31
CA ASN A 65 -0.17 16.59 10.75
C ASN A 65 -1.67 16.25 10.92
N PRO A 66 -2.23 16.41 12.13
CA PRO A 66 -3.61 16.04 12.42
C PRO A 66 -4.64 16.94 11.70
N ALA A 67 -4.23 18.14 11.26
CA ALA A 67 -5.11 19.02 10.48
C ALA A 67 -5.44 18.43 9.10
N MET A 68 -4.49 17.69 8.49
CA MET A 68 -4.70 17.01 7.21
C MET A 68 -5.52 15.71 7.31
N LEU A 69 -5.83 15.23 8.53
CA LEU A 69 -6.59 14.00 8.74
C LEU A 69 -7.99 14.06 8.13
N LYS A 70 -8.59 15.25 8.06
CA LYS A 70 -9.95 15.45 7.53
C LYS A 70 -10.07 15.16 6.04
N GLU A 71 -8.97 15.21 5.29
CA GLU A 71 -9.01 15.23 3.83
C GLU A 71 -8.54 13.92 3.18
N SER A 72 -7.88 13.01 3.91
CA SER A 72 -7.35 11.78 3.29
C SER A 72 -7.18 10.59 4.24
N LEU A 73 -8.24 9.80 4.40
CA LEU A 73 -8.09 8.39 4.78
C LEU A 73 -7.58 7.62 3.56
N THR A 74 -6.27 7.63 3.32
CA THR A 74 -5.69 6.79 2.27
C THR A 74 -5.73 5.34 2.75
N ASP A 75 -6.53 4.50 2.08
CA ASP A 75 -6.67 3.08 2.41
C ASP A 75 -5.42 2.30 1.98
N GLU A 76 -4.63 1.85 2.95
CA GLU A 76 -3.43 1.03 2.74
C GLU A 76 -3.77 -0.39 2.22
N SER A 77 -5.01 -0.85 2.40
CA SER A 77 -5.44 -2.18 1.97
C SER A 77 -6.00 -2.23 0.54
N GLU A 78 -6.21 -1.06 -0.09
CA GLU A 78 -6.94 -0.86 -1.35
C GLU A 78 -8.33 -1.50 -1.41
N GLN A 79 -8.82 -2.12 -0.34
CA GLN A 79 -10.08 -2.87 -0.34
C GLN A 79 -11.27 -1.92 -0.48
N LEU A 80 -11.23 -0.79 0.23
CA LEU A 80 -12.23 0.27 0.14
C LEU A 80 -12.24 0.88 -1.25
N THR A 81 -11.04 1.16 -1.79
CA THR A 81 -10.89 1.70 -3.15
C THR A 81 -11.42 0.71 -4.19
N LYS A 82 -11.16 -0.59 -4.04
CA LYS A 82 -11.67 -1.65 -4.93
C LYS A 82 -13.19 -1.79 -4.82
N PHE A 83 -13.75 -1.67 -3.62
CA PHE A 83 -15.19 -1.68 -3.39
C PHE A 83 -15.86 -0.47 -4.03
N GLN A 84 -15.37 0.74 -3.76
CA GLN A 84 -15.88 1.98 -4.36
C GLN A 84 -15.81 1.95 -5.89
N LYS A 85 -14.73 1.43 -6.48
CA LYS A 85 -14.64 1.25 -7.94
C LYS A 85 -15.68 0.27 -8.51
N ARG A 86 -16.09 -0.74 -7.72
CA ARG A 86 -17.03 -1.77 -8.17
C ARG A 86 -18.49 -1.39 -7.93
N PHE A 87 -18.78 -0.70 -6.83
CA PHE A 87 -20.14 -0.46 -6.33
C PHE A 87 -20.47 1.03 -6.12
N GLY A 88 -19.49 1.92 -6.13
CA GLY A 88 -19.66 3.35 -5.83
C GLY A 88 -20.24 4.20 -6.96
N GLY A 89 -20.49 3.63 -8.15
CA GLY A 89 -21.21 4.32 -9.23
C GLY A 89 -22.74 4.15 -9.19
N SER A 90 -23.26 3.26 -8.33
CA SER A 90 -24.67 2.87 -8.29
C SER A 90 -25.29 2.98 -6.90
N ALA A 91 -24.48 2.87 -5.85
CA ALA A 91 -24.88 3.13 -4.48
C ALA A 91 -24.46 4.57 -4.15
N ASP A 92 -25.39 5.51 -4.28
CA ASP A 92 -25.28 6.72 -3.49
C ASP A 92 -25.33 6.27 -2.02
N LEU A 93 -24.23 6.40 -1.28
CA LEU A 93 -24.19 5.99 0.13
C LEU A 93 -25.21 6.79 0.98
N ALA A 94 -25.75 7.88 0.43
CA ALA A 94 -26.85 8.64 1.02
C ALA A 94 -28.22 7.91 0.93
N ASP A 95 -28.40 6.95 0.02
CA ASP A 95 -29.66 6.21 -0.17
C ASP A 95 -29.63 4.80 0.48
N LEU A 96 -28.82 4.63 1.52
CA LEU A 96 -28.79 3.39 2.33
C LEU A 96 -29.96 3.29 3.32
N SER A 97 -31.05 4.04 3.09
CA SER A 97 -32.32 3.92 3.85
C SER A 97 -32.92 2.50 3.81
N TRP A 98 -32.54 1.71 2.80
CA TRP A 98 -32.97 0.32 2.61
C TRP A 98 -32.25 -0.69 3.53
N ILE A 99 -31.12 -0.33 4.14
CA ILE A 99 -30.35 -1.21 5.06
C ILE A 99 -30.90 -1.17 6.49
N GLU A 100 -31.66 -0.15 6.87
CA GLU A 100 -32.24 -0.03 8.21
C GLU A 100 -33.39 -1.02 8.47
N SER A 101 -33.91 -1.67 7.42
CA SER A 101 -34.97 -2.68 7.51
C SER A 101 -34.45 -4.06 7.10
N ASP A 102 -34.01 -4.86 8.07
CA ASP A 102 -33.52 -6.25 7.91
C ASP A 102 -34.45 -7.14 7.05
N GLU A 103 -35.75 -6.86 7.05
CA GLU A 103 -36.76 -7.59 6.28
C GLU A 103 -36.69 -7.32 4.77
N ALA A 104 -36.45 -6.06 4.39
CA ALA A 104 -36.43 -5.63 2.99
C ALA A 104 -35.17 -6.15 2.26
N VAL A 105 -34.06 -6.25 2.98
CA VAL A 105 -32.78 -6.82 2.51
C VAL A 105 -32.93 -8.26 2.05
N SER A 106 -33.64 -9.06 2.85
CA SER A 106 -33.85 -10.49 2.56
C SER A 106 -34.69 -10.74 1.30
N VAL A 107 -35.69 -9.88 1.06
CA VAL A 107 -36.62 -10.01 -0.08
C VAL A 107 -35.94 -9.61 -1.38
N SER A 108 -35.18 -8.52 -1.40
CA SER A 108 -34.50 -8.09 -2.61
C SER A 108 -33.29 -9.00 -2.94
N MET A 109 -32.57 -9.52 -1.94
CA MET A 109 -31.49 -10.50 -2.17
C MET A 109 -32.05 -11.80 -2.75
N LYS A 110 -33.19 -12.30 -2.25
CA LYS A 110 -33.89 -13.44 -2.85
C LYS A 110 -34.32 -13.16 -4.29
N LYS A 111 -34.81 -11.96 -4.59
CA LYS A 111 -35.21 -11.54 -5.94
C LYS A 111 -34.02 -11.43 -6.89
N ALA A 112 -32.88 -10.89 -6.44
CA ALA A 112 -31.67 -10.76 -7.24
C ALA A 112 -30.99 -12.12 -7.51
N VAL A 113 -31.04 -13.05 -6.54
CA VAL A 113 -30.61 -14.44 -6.72
C VAL A 113 -31.52 -15.17 -7.71
N ALA A 114 -32.83 -14.95 -7.65
CA ALA A 114 -33.79 -15.53 -8.58
C ALA A 114 -33.70 -14.94 -10.01
N SER A 115 -33.31 -13.67 -10.16
CA SER A 115 -33.19 -13.01 -11.47
C SER A 115 -31.88 -13.30 -12.21
N GLY A 116 -31.01 -14.16 -11.67
CA GLY A 116 -29.82 -14.66 -12.35
C GLY A 116 -28.80 -13.57 -12.67
N GLY A 117 -27.95 -13.23 -11.71
CA GLY A 117 -26.59 -12.69 -11.89
C GLY A 117 -26.41 -11.47 -12.81
N TYR A 118 -25.90 -10.39 -12.22
CA TYR A 118 -25.51 -9.15 -12.91
C TYR A 118 -24.77 -9.40 -14.24
N LYS A 119 -25.38 -9.05 -15.38
CA LYS A 119 -24.73 -9.11 -16.70
C LYS A 119 -23.59 -8.09 -16.73
N LYS A 120 -22.36 -8.59 -16.83
CA LYS A 120 -21.16 -7.79 -17.05
C LYS A 120 -21.16 -7.32 -18.50
N GLU A 121 -21.57 -6.08 -18.77
CA GLU A 121 -21.35 -5.50 -20.10
C GLU A 121 -19.85 -5.39 -20.37
N LYS A 122 -19.43 -5.94 -21.52
CA LYS A 122 -18.04 -5.88 -21.97
C LYS A 122 -17.72 -4.43 -22.35
N ALA A 123 -16.85 -3.78 -21.59
CA ALA A 123 -16.21 -2.53 -22.00
C ALA A 123 -15.46 -2.77 -23.32
N LYS A 124 -15.97 -2.16 -24.40
CA LYS A 124 -15.38 -2.18 -25.74
C LYS A 124 -14.03 -1.47 -25.68
N GLY A 125 -12.94 -2.22 -25.85
CA GLY A 125 -11.59 -1.69 -25.85
C GLY A 125 -11.41 -0.58 -26.90
N LYS A 126 -11.05 0.63 -26.45
CA LYS A 126 -10.52 1.68 -27.31
C LYS A 126 -9.11 1.26 -27.72
N LYS A 127 -8.98 0.78 -28.96
CA LYS A 127 -7.69 0.57 -29.63
C LYS A 127 -7.03 1.95 -29.78
N LYS A 128 -5.81 2.09 -29.28
CA LYS A 128 -4.89 3.17 -29.62
C LYS A 128 -3.68 2.52 -30.28
#